data_AF-A0A4Q7ZH25-F1
#
_entry.id   AF-A0A4Q7ZH25-F1
#
_cell.length_a   1.000
_cell.length_b   1.000
_cell.length_c   1.000
_cell.angle_alpha   90.00
_cell.angle_beta   90.00
_cell.angle_gamma   90.00
#
_symmetry.space_group_name_H-M   'P 1'
#
loop_
_entity.id
_entity.type
_entity.pdbx_description
1 polymer ?
#
loop_
_entity_poly.entity_id
_entity_poly.type
_entity_poly.pdbx_seq_one_letter_code
_entity_poly.pdbx_strand_id
1 'polypeptide(L)'
;MSDEWPRRLAINAWADGPADAEFGPAARAWILGQGVDERAREAGLVLAADEPPDPREWSRADVGWGVVLPWTDAPVADQAALVDAPAAIQRLARARAGPDGPVVFRYAAEDGLGLLRRVYPAGDHQRVAITGGPTGTGRGQLPAYLLLSGGPAELPWELQCRLNLSCAVGRLDLPAPALDRYVDCLLTEWAESTVCAGKPVVWATDSDDITELMRVAVAEQLAAKFAADPDTRAGARYLRGPQATAGALVDALAANRPSVVVTTSHGRTGPLSDRDAMVRDLGLPVDAERNLLDPAALLAAWQPDGAIWYAHACCSAGSDATSRFTALVPPGSQVASVLEGVAALGHRVAPLPTALLSAPRPARAFIGHVEPTFDWTLERPETGQLISAATLRALWTGCFQRRPEPIGLAFRQQFTHAAQLFGEAAQTNRNSRADSPQRRAASVALLTAYDRQSMVIFGDPTVCAATLTT
;
A
#
# COMPACT_ATOMS: atom_id res chain seq x y z
N MET A 1 -14.82 36.40 -31.91
CA MET A 1 -14.85 34.93 -32.12
C MET A 1 -16.06 34.65 -32.98
N SER A 2 -15.88 34.07 -34.16
CA SER A 2 -16.99 33.77 -35.08
C SER A 2 -17.92 32.72 -34.46
N ASP A 3 -19.21 33.00 -34.45
CA ASP A 3 -20.31 32.09 -34.07
C ASP A 3 -20.55 31.00 -35.14
N GLU A 4 -19.47 30.44 -35.70
CA GLU A 4 -19.59 29.36 -36.69
C GLU A 4 -19.77 28.02 -36.00
N TRP A 5 -21.03 27.71 -35.68
CA TRP A 5 -21.42 26.39 -35.23
C TRP A 5 -21.21 25.36 -36.35
N PRO A 6 -20.63 24.18 -36.06
CA PRO A 6 -20.55 23.11 -37.04
C PRO A 6 -21.97 22.76 -37.49
N ARG A 7 -22.20 22.72 -38.81
CA ARG A 7 -23.55 22.52 -39.37
C ARG A 7 -23.86 21.08 -39.74
N ARG A 8 -22.84 20.25 -39.88
CA ARG A 8 -22.96 18.88 -40.40
C ARG A 8 -22.09 17.93 -39.58
N LEU A 9 -22.60 16.74 -39.37
CA LEU A 9 -21.90 15.64 -38.71
C LEU A 9 -21.94 14.43 -39.63
N ALA A 10 -20.77 13.85 -39.90
CA ALA A 10 -20.66 12.53 -40.50
C ALA A 10 -20.38 11.52 -39.39
N ILE A 11 -21.05 10.38 -39.43
CA ILE A 11 -20.79 9.26 -38.52
C ILE A 11 -20.06 8.15 -39.27
N ASN A 12 -19.21 7.42 -38.56
CA ASN A 12 -18.48 6.28 -39.13
C ASN A 12 -19.40 5.04 -39.17
N ALA A 13 -20.40 5.06 -40.04
CA ALA A 13 -21.34 3.96 -40.24
C ALA A 13 -21.43 3.62 -41.73
N TRP A 14 -21.50 2.32 -42.05
CA TRP A 14 -21.70 1.84 -43.42
C TRP A 14 -23.20 1.71 -43.73
N ALA A 15 -23.67 2.47 -44.71
CA ALA A 15 -25.02 2.43 -45.25
C ALA A 15 -24.97 2.56 -46.78
N ASP A 16 -26.11 2.50 -47.47
CA ASP A 16 -26.22 2.63 -48.94
C ASP A 16 -25.88 4.05 -49.47
N GLY A 17 -25.15 4.86 -48.69
CA GLY A 17 -24.72 6.22 -48.99
C GLY A 17 -23.90 6.83 -47.83
N PRO A 18 -23.37 8.06 -47.98
CA PRO A 18 -22.66 8.74 -46.90
C PRO A 18 -23.58 8.95 -45.70
N ALA A 19 -23.16 8.43 -44.53
CA ALA A 19 -23.88 8.57 -43.27
C ALA A 19 -23.57 9.92 -42.62
N ASP A 20 -24.07 10.99 -43.22
CA ASP A 20 -23.95 12.34 -42.68
C ASP A 20 -25.30 13.06 -42.66
N ALA A 21 -25.42 14.05 -41.78
CA ALA A 21 -26.62 14.88 -41.65
C ALA A 21 -26.29 16.27 -41.13
N GLU A 22 -27.13 17.25 -41.47
CA GLU A 22 -27.10 18.55 -40.80
C GLU A 22 -27.65 18.43 -39.38
N PHE A 23 -27.12 19.25 -38.47
CA PHE A 23 -27.63 19.33 -37.12
C PHE A 23 -29.06 19.87 -37.13
N GLY A 24 -30.00 19.10 -36.60
CA GLY A 24 -31.38 19.55 -36.39
C GLY A 24 -31.47 20.68 -35.34
N PRO A 25 -32.60 21.39 -35.27
CA PRO A 25 -32.79 22.52 -34.36
C PRO A 25 -32.62 22.16 -32.87
N ALA A 26 -32.82 20.89 -32.50
CA ALA A 26 -32.61 20.37 -31.15
C ALA A 26 -31.13 20.01 -30.84
N ALA A 27 -30.24 19.98 -31.83
CA ALA A 27 -28.85 19.56 -31.64
C ALA A 27 -28.08 20.46 -30.68
N ARG A 28 -28.37 21.77 -30.68
CA ARG A 28 -27.75 22.71 -29.75
C ARG A 28 -28.13 22.38 -28.31
N ALA A 29 -29.41 22.13 -28.04
CA ALA A 29 -29.88 21.72 -26.72
C ALA A 29 -29.30 20.35 -26.32
N TRP A 30 -29.21 19.41 -27.25
CA TRP A 30 -28.60 18.10 -27.01
C TRP A 30 -27.09 18.20 -26.68
N ILE A 31 -26.32 18.98 -27.44
CA ILE A 31 -24.88 19.22 -27.21
C ILE A 31 -24.64 19.92 -25.88
N LEU A 32 -25.54 20.82 -25.47
CA LEU A 32 -25.49 21.51 -24.18
C LEU A 32 -26.09 20.69 -23.02
N GLY A 33 -26.54 19.46 -23.26
CA GLY A 33 -27.14 18.59 -22.24
C GLY A 33 -28.55 19.01 -21.78
N GLN A 34 -29.17 20.00 -22.43
CA GLN A 34 -30.41 20.66 -22.01
C GLN A 34 -31.70 19.89 -22.33
N GLY A 35 -31.64 18.71 -22.97
CA GLY A 35 -32.83 17.94 -23.36
C GLY A 35 -32.94 16.53 -22.78
N VAL A 36 -31.88 16.02 -22.14
CA VAL A 36 -31.89 14.67 -21.53
C VAL A 36 -32.41 14.73 -20.10
N ASP A 37 -32.15 15.83 -19.41
CA ASP A 37 -32.39 15.97 -17.97
C ASP A 37 -33.86 16.31 -17.63
N GLU A 38 -34.57 17.04 -18.52
CA GLU A 38 -35.96 17.46 -18.28
C GLU A 38 -36.94 16.27 -18.31
N ARG A 39 -36.82 15.34 -19.27
CA ARG A 39 -37.68 14.14 -19.32
C ARG A 39 -37.40 13.15 -18.18
N ALA A 40 -36.15 13.03 -17.75
CA ALA A 40 -35.78 12.19 -16.61
C ALA A 40 -36.28 12.78 -15.28
N ARG A 41 -36.21 14.11 -15.13
CA ARG A 41 -36.82 14.84 -14.00
C ARG A 41 -38.35 14.78 -13.99
N GLU A 42 -39.00 14.96 -15.14
CA GLU A 42 -40.47 14.91 -15.25
C GLU A 42 -41.05 13.52 -15.00
N ALA A 43 -40.31 12.46 -15.35
CA ALA A 43 -40.75 11.09 -15.12
C ALA A 43 -40.68 10.65 -13.64
N GLY A 44 -40.04 11.43 -12.76
CA GLY A 44 -39.84 11.05 -11.35
C GLY A 44 -39.10 9.73 -11.16
N LEU A 45 -38.42 9.23 -12.20
CA LEU A 45 -37.70 7.98 -12.19
C LEU A 45 -36.33 8.20 -11.55
N VAL A 46 -36.33 8.39 -10.24
CA VAL A 46 -35.09 8.28 -9.46
C VAL A 46 -34.76 6.80 -9.43
N LEU A 47 -33.71 6.42 -10.16
CA LEU A 47 -33.11 5.10 -10.01
C LEU A 47 -32.65 4.98 -8.55
N ALA A 48 -33.38 4.20 -7.75
CA ALA A 48 -33.11 3.98 -6.33
C ALA A 48 -32.08 2.86 -6.14
N ALA A 49 -30.91 3.01 -6.77
CA ALA A 49 -29.78 2.13 -6.45
C ALA A 49 -29.32 2.42 -5.02
N ASP A 50 -28.95 1.37 -4.29
CA ASP A 50 -28.39 1.52 -2.95
C ASP A 50 -27.11 2.35 -2.98
N GLU A 51 -26.92 3.19 -1.97
CA GLU A 51 -25.66 3.90 -1.80
C GLU A 51 -24.53 2.90 -1.51
N PRO A 52 -23.32 3.13 -2.05
CA PRO A 52 -22.18 2.27 -1.74
C PRO A 52 -21.89 2.31 -0.23
N PRO A 53 -21.54 1.17 0.40
CA PRO A 53 -21.22 1.11 1.82
C PRO A 53 -19.99 1.96 2.16
N ASP A 54 -19.90 2.46 3.41
CA ASP A 54 -18.67 3.11 3.89
C ASP A 54 -17.53 2.09 3.86
N PRO A 55 -16.47 2.30 3.06
CA PRO A 55 -15.38 1.33 2.94
C PRO A 55 -14.60 1.16 4.25
N ARG A 56 -14.78 2.02 5.26
CA ARG A 56 -14.19 1.86 6.61
C ARG A 56 -14.85 0.75 7.41
N GLU A 57 -16.06 0.34 7.03
CA GLU A 57 -16.84 -0.68 7.72
C GLU A 57 -16.51 -2.07 7.21
N TRP A 58 -15.25 -2.46 7.40
CA TRP A 58 -14.69 -3.74 6.95
C TRP A 58 -15.46 -4.98 7.46
N SER A 59 -16.25 -4.85 8.53
CA SER A 59 -17.07 -5.92 9.09
C SER A 59 -18.38 -6.17 8.33
N ARG A 60 -18.78 -5.26 7.42
CA ARG A 60 -19.97 -5.46 6.60
C ARG A 60 -19.72 -6.51 5.52
N ALA A 61 -20.75 -7.27 5.16
CA ALA A 61 -20.64 -8.33 4.16
C ALA A 61 -20.37 -7.82 2.73
N ASP A 62 -20.79 -6.59 2.40
CA ASP A 62 -20.58 -5.94 1.10
C ASP A 62 -19.21 -5.23 0.97
N VAL A 63 -18.46 -5.15 2.07
CA VAL A 63 -17.06 -4.67 2.11
C VAL A 63 -16.14 -5.85 2.40
N GLY A 64 -16.23 -6.39 3.63
CA GLY A 64 -15.64 -7.64 4.04
C GLY A 64 -14.17 -7.59 4.44
N TRP A 65 -13.81 -8.56 5.28
CA TRP A 65 -12.44 -8.93 5.60
C TRP A 65 -12.25 -10.44 5.38
N GLY A 66 -11.07 -10.85 4.92
CA GLY A 66 -10.72 -12.26 4.79
C GLY A 66 -9.24 -12.52 5.04
N VAL A 67 -8.90 -13.78 5.29
CA VAL A 67 -7.52 -14.24 5.46
C VAL A 67 -7.08 -15.09 4.27
N VAL A 68 -5.84 -14.92 3.85
CA VAL A 68 -5.19 -15.73 2.80
C VAL A 68 -4.04 -16.50 3.44
N LEU A 69 -4.05 -17.82 3.25
CA LEU A 69 -2.97 -18.71 3.68
C LEU A 69 -2.40 -19.48 2.48
N PRO A 70 -1.24 -20.13 2.60
CA PRO A 70 -0.79 -21.10 1.61
C PRO A 70 -1.82 -22.23 1.46
N TRP A 71 -1.98 -22.73 0.23
CA TRP A 71 -2.67 -24.00 -0.01
C TRP A 71 -1.83 -25.15 0.56
N THR A 72 -2.49 -26.11 1.20
CA THR A 72 -1.85 -27.29 1.79
C THR A 72 -2.52 -28.57 1.30
N ASP A 73 -1.93 -29.73 1.59
CA ASP A 73 -2.52 -31.04 1.30
C ASP A 73 -3.60 -31.44 2.32
N ALA A 74 -3.90 -30.59 3.31
CA ALA A 74 -4.97 -30.84 4.27
C ALA A 74 -6.34 -30.90 3.57
N PRO A 75 -7.31 -31.69 4.07
CA PRO A 75 -8.67 -31.68 3.56
C PRO A 75 -9.25 -30.28 3.43
N VAL A 76 -10.01 -30.00 2.38
CA VAL A 76 -10.60 -28.66 2.15
C VAL A 76 -11.46 -28.20 3.32
N ALA A 77 -12.17 -29.12 3.97
CA ALA A 77 -12.94 -28.83 5.19
C ALA A 77 -12.04 -28.36 6.35
N ASP A 78 -10.86 -28.98 6.53
CA ASP A 78 -9.89 -28.59 7.55
C ASP A 78 -9.28 -27.22 7.23
N GLN A 79 -8.98 -26.97 5.94
CA GLN A 79 -8.50 -25.67 5.48
C GLN A 79 -9.55 -24.56 5.67
N ALA A 80 -10.83 -24.85 5.43
CA ALA A 80 -11.94 -23.92 5.65
C ALA A 80 -12.17 -23.64 7.14
N ALA A 81 -11.99 -24.65 7.99
CA ALA A 81 -12.04 -24.53 9.45
C ALA A 81 -10.75 -23.96 10.06
N LEU A 82 -9.73 -23.65 9.24
CA LEU A 82 -8.42 -23.14 9.64
C LEU A 82 -7.66 -24.08 10.60
N VAL A 83 -7.91 -25.39 10.56
CA VAL A 83 -7.25 -26.36 11.45
C VAL A 83 -5.73 -26.36 11.26
N ASP A 84 -5.28 -26.14 10.03
CA ASP A 84 -3.87 -26.06 9.63
C ASP A 84 -3.24 -24.67 9.84
N ALA A 85 -4.01 -23.66 10.25
CA ALA A 85 -3.52 -22.31 10.50
C ALA A 85 -2.95 -22.16 11.93
N PRO A 86 -2.02 -21.21 12.17
CA PRO A 86 -1.59 -20.88 13.53
C PRO A 86 -2.77 -20.53 14.44
N ALA A 87 -2.73 -20.98 15.70
CA ALA A 87 -3.85 -20.80 16.64
C ALA A 87 -4.31 -19.33 16.77
N ALA A 88 -3.37 -18.39 16.76
CA ALA A 88 -3.65 -16.95 16.78
C ALA A 88 -4.50 -16.51 15.57
N ILE A 89 -4.19 -16.98 14.36
CA ILE A 89 -4.96 -16.69 13.15
C ILE A 89 -6.35 -17.32 13.22
N GLN A 90 -6.47 -18.53 13.77
CA GLN A 90 -7.77 -19.14 13.99
C GLN A 90 -8.64 -18.31 14.95
N ARG A 91 -8.06 -17.78 16.04
CA ARG A 91 -8.79 -16.88 16.97
C ARG A 91 -9.22 -15.60 16.27
N LEU A 92 -8.30 -14.96 15.53
CA LEU A 92 -8.59 -13.74 14.79
C LEU A 92 -9.72 -13.93 13.78
N ALA A 93 -9.64 -14.97 12.95
CA ALA A 93 -10.65 -15.26 11.94
C ALA A 93 -12.01 -15.57 12.55
N ARG A 94 -12.05 -16.30 13.69
CA ARG A 94 -13.30 -16.53 14.44
C ARG A 94 -13.88 -15.24 15.01
N ALA A 95 -13.06 -14.36 15.57
CA ALA A 95 -13.52 -13.08 16.11
C ALA A 95 -14.06 -12.12 15.03
N ARG A 96 -13.58 -12.26 13.79
CA ARG A 96 -14.01 -11.45 12.64
C ARG A 96 -15.00 -12.18 11.71
N ALA A 97 -15.46 -13.35 12.10
CA ALA A 97 -16.39 -14.15 11.29
C ALA A 97 -17.72 -13.41 11.12
N GLY A 98 -18.24 -13.46 9.89
CA GLY A 98 -19.61 -13.04 9.62
C GLY A 98 -20.62 -14.14 9.96
N PRO A 99 -21.90 -13.94 9.59
CA PRO A 99 -22.95 -14.95 9.78
C PRO A 99 -22.63 -16.32 9.15
N ASP A 100 -21.90 -16.32 8.03
CA ASP A 100 -21.51 -17.53 7.29
C ASP A 100 -20.14 -18.11 7.73
N GLY A 101 -19.56 -17.59 8.82
CA GLY A 101 -18.24 -17.97 9.30
C GLY A 101 -17.10 -17.11 8.75
N PRO A 102 -15.84 -17.53 8.99
CA PRO A 102 -14.67 -16.80 8.51
C PRO A 102 -14.52 -16.90 6.98
N VAL A 103 -14.08 -15.81 6.36
CA VAL A 103 -13.76 -15.81 4.92
C VAL A 103 -12.30 -16.22 4.73
N VAL A 104 -12.09 -17.41 4.17
CA VAL A 104 -10.77 -18.03 4.02
C VAL A 104 -10.43 -18.23 2.55
N PHE A 105 -9.28 -17.72 2.16
CA PHE A 105 -8.66 -17.93 0.86
C PHE A 105 -7.35 -18.69 1.00
N ARG A 106 -6.97 -19.36 -0.08
CA ARG A 106 -5.73 -20.11 -0.20
C ARG A 106 -5.02 -19.72 -1.48
N TYR A 107 -3.72 -19.52 -1.39
CA TYR A 107 -2.86 -19.32 -2.55
C TYR A 107 -2.19 -20.63 -2.93
N ALA A 108 -2.36 -21.03 -4.19
CA ALA A 108 -1.72 -22.19 -4.77
C ALA A 108 -0.87 -21.72 -5.95
N ALA A 109 0.43 -22.01 -5.95
CA ALA A 109 1.36 -21.47 -6.95
C ALA A 109 0.96 -21.88 -8.38
N GLU A 110 0.41 -23.08 -8.56
CA GLU A 110 -0.06 -23.60 -9.85
C GLU A 110 -1.27 -22.85 -10.41
N ASP A 111 -2.01 -22.12 -9.58
CA ASP A 111 -3.12 -21.29 -10.04
C ASP A 111 -2.66 -19.95 -10.63
N GLY A 112 -1.38 -19.60 -10.43
CA GLY A 112 -0.81 -18.32 -10.79
C GLY A 112 -1.28 -17.17 -9.90
N LEU A 113 -0.72 -15.99 -10.14
CA LEU A 113 -0.91 -14.81 -9.29
C LEU A 113 -2.22 -14.04 -9.54
N GLY A 114 -3.07 -14.53 -10.44
CA GLY A 114 -4.36 -13.90 -10.80
C GLY A 114 -5.56 -14.47 -10.04
N LEU A 115 -5.36 -15.53 -9.26
CA LEU A 115 -6.42 -16.33 -8.67
C LEU A 115 -6.11 -16.66 -7.20
N LEU A 116 -7.15 -16.73 -6.39
CA LEU A 116 -7.12 -17.33 -5.05
C LEU A 116 -8.17 -18.44 -4.99
N ARG A 117 -7.90 -19.50 -4.23
CA ARG A 117 -8.90 -20.54 -3.92
C ARG A 117 -9.66 -20.14 -2.67
N ARG A 118 -10.91 -19.75 -2.82
CA ARG A 118 -11.81 -19.57 -1.69
C ARG A 118 -12.31 -20.93 -1.21
N VAL A 119 -12.11 -21.25 0.05
CA VAL A 119 -12.59 -22.49 0.67
C VAL A 119 -13.85 -22.21 1.50
N TYR A 120 -14.81 -23.13 1.48
CA TYR A 120 -16.11 -22.96 2.14
C TYR A 120 -16.31 -24.00 3.26
N PRO A 121 -17.10 -23.68 4.30
CA PRO A 121 -17.36 -24.61 5.40
C PRO A 121 -17.94 -25.98 4.98
N ALA A 122 -18.60 -26.05 3.83
CA ALA A 122 -19.13 -27.29 3.27
C ALA A 122 -18.05 -28.24 2.68
N GLY A 123 -16.78 -27.83 2.68
CA GLY A 123 -15.66 -28.64 2.20
C GLY A 123 -15.41 -28.53 0.69
N ASP A 124 -16.09 -27.62 -0.01
CA ASP A 124 -15.80 -27.27 -1.40
C ASP A 124 -14.95 -25.99 -1.52
N HIS A 125 -14.44 -25.71 -2.72
CA HIS A 125 -13.67 -24.50 -3.00
C HIS A 125 -13.97 -23.93 -4.39
N GLN A 126 -13.65 -22.66 -4.59
CA GLN A 126 -13.83 -21.93 -5.85
C GLN A 126 -12.60 -21.08 -6.15
N ARG A 127 -12.16 -21.06 -7.41
CA ARG A 127 -11.14 -20.11 -7.88
C ARG A 127 -11.79 -18.74 -8.08
N VAL A 128 -11.31 -17.75 -7.36
CA VAL A 128 -11.78 -16.36 -7.36
C VAL A 128 -10.70 -15.49 -7.99
N ALA A 129 -11.09 -14.69 -8.98
CA ALA A 129 -10.19 -13.71 -9.59
C ALA A 129 -9.88 -12.60 -8.60
N ILE A 130 -8.60 -12.21 -8.53
CA ILE A 130 -8.18 -11.11 -7.65
C ILE A 130 -8.56 -9.73 -8.19
N THR A 131 -9.06 -9.66 -9.43
CA THR A 131 -9.51 -8.44 -10.11
C THR A 131 -10.82 -8.67 -10.86
N GLY A 132 -11.60 -7.60 -11.06
CA GLY A 132 -12.82 -7.60 -11.88
C GLY A 132 -14.04 -8.31 -11.28
N GLY A 133 -13.87 -9.03 -10.16
CA GLY A 133 -14.97 -9.66 -9.43
C GLY A 133 -15.71 -8.71 -8.47
N PRO A 134 -16.91 -9.10 -8.01
CA PRO A 134 -17.65 -8.37 -6.98
C PRO A 134 -16.88 -8.33 -5.65
N THR A 135 -16.97 -7.20 -4.96
CA THR A 135 -16.44 -7.03 -3.60
C THR A 135 -17.41 -7.60 -2.56
N GLY A 136 -16.87 -8.21 -1.51
CA GLY A 136 -17.64 -8.67 -0.34
C GLY A 136 -17.27 -10.07 0.15
N THR A 137 -18.06 -10.59 1.09
CA THR A 137 -17.85 -11.87 1.76
C THR A 137 -18.76 -12.99 1.26
N GLY A 138 -19.66 -12.74 0.31
CA GLY A 138 -20.57 -13.75 -0.28
C GLY A 138 -19.86 -14.66 -1.29
N ARG A 139 -20.42 -15.83 -1.61
CA ARG A 139 -19.80 -16.83 -2.52
C ARG A 139 -19.27 -16.20 -3.82
N GLY A 140 -18.01 -16.48 -4.15
CA GLY A 140 -17.34 -15.94 -5.35
C GLY A 140 -16.91 -14.47 -5.27
N GLN A 141 -17.18 -13.77 -4.16
CA GLN A 141 -16.73 -12.41 -3.92
C GLN A 141 -15.36 -12.36 -3.26
N LEU A 142 -14.65 -11.26 -3.49
CA LEU A 142 -13.37 -10.93 -2.86
C LEU A 142 -13.55 -9.78 -1.86
N PRO A 143 -13.24 -9.95 -0.57
CA PRO A 143 -13.32 -8.87 0.40
C PRO A 143 -12.43 -7.68 0.05
N ALA A 144 -12.85 -6.48 0.46
CA ALA A 144 -12.07 -5.27 0.31
C ALA A 144 -10.78 -5.30 1.15
N TYR A 145 -10.77 -6.06 2.25
CA TYR A 145 -9.62 -6.22 3.15
C TYR A 145 -9.14 -7.67 3.18
N LEU A 146 -7.83 -7.87 2.96
CA LEU A 146 -7.21 -9.19 2.99
C LEU A 146 -5.98 -9.21 3.89
N LEU A 147 -5.91 -10.17 4.80
CA LEU A 147 -4.72 -10.45 5.58
C LEU A 147 -3.99 -11.67 5.02
N LEU A 148 -2.76 -11.48 4.54
CA LEU A 148 -1.86 -12.58 4.21
C LEU A 148 -1.23 -13.11 5.51
N SER A 149 -1.40 -14.39 5.82
CA SER A 149 -0.76 -15.05 6.95
C SER A 149 0.28 -16.04 6.45
N GLY A 150 1.53 -15.60 6.37
CA GLY A 150 2.64 -16.40 5.86
C GLY A 150 3.77 -15.56 5.26
N GLY A 151 4.95 -16.16 5.22
CA GLY A 151 6.15 -15.53 4.69
C GLY A 151 6.18 -15.44 3.17
N PRO A 152 7.10 -14.64 2.60
CA PRO A 152 7.17 -14.40 1.17
C PRO A 152 7.62 -15.61 0.34
N ALA A 153 8.14 -16.67 0.98
CA ALA A 153 8.46 -17.93 0.30
C ALA A 153 7.19 -18.72 -0.08
N GLU A 154 6.14 -18.68 0.75
CA GLU A 154 4.89 -19.42 0.52
C GLU A 154 3.80 -18.52 -0.08
N LEU A 155 3.80 -17.24 0.29
CA LEU A 155 2.93 -16.19 -0.23
C LEU A 155 3.80 -15.10 -0.88
N PRO A 156 4.15 -15.20 -2.18
CA PRO A 156 5.12 -14.31 -2.83
C PRO A 156 4.83 -12.82 -2.65
N TRP A 157 5.86 -11.98 -2.68
CA TRP A 157 5.68 -10.53 -2.67
C TRP A 157 4.78 -10.05 -3.80
N GLU A 158 4.98 -10.63 -4.99
CA GLU A 158 4.18 -10.32 -6.16
C GLU A 158 2.67 -10.54 -5.94
N LEU A 159 2.28 -11.53 -5.13
CA LEU A 159 0.88 -11.74 -4.77
C LEU A 159 0.34 -10.53 -4.00
N GLN A 160 1.04 -10.07 -2.96
CA GLN A 160 0.62 -8.91 -2.17
C GLN A 160 0.60 -7.63 -3.02
N CYS A 161 1.67 -7.40 -3.79
CA CYS A 161 1.81 -6.25 -4.68
C CYS A 161 0.67 -6.19 -5.72
N ARG A 162 0.19 -7.33 -6.23
CA ARG A 162 -0.95 -7.39 -7.15
C ARG A 162 -2.29 -7.19 -6.42
N LEU A 163 -2.49 -7.85 -5.30
CA LEU A 163 -3.71 -7.69 -4.49
C LEU A 163 -3.91 -6.25 -4.01
N ASN A 164 -2.83 -5.52 -3.69
CA ASN A 164 -2.88 -4.10 -3.31
C ASN A 164 -3.57 -3.21 -4.37
N LEU A 165 -3.56 -3.61 -5.66
CA LEU A 165 -4.21 -2.87 -6.72
C LEU A 165 -5.75 -2.96 -6.66
N SER A 166 -6.31 -4.02 -6.07
CA SER A 166 -7.76 -4.25 -5.97
C SER A 166 -8.31 -4.19 -4.54
N CYS A 167 -7.50 -4.54 -3.55
CA CYS A 167 -7.87 -4.65 -2.14
C CYS A 167 -6.90 -3.87 -1.22
N ALA A 168 -7.32 -3.67 0.02
CA ALA A 168 -6.47 -3.28 1.14
C ALA A 168 -5.81 -4.54 1.73
N VAL A 169 -4.49 -4.69 1.59
CA VAL A 169 -3.80 -5.94 1.96
C VAL A 169 -2.74 -5.69 3.02
N GLY A 170 -2.80 -6.47 4.10
CA GLY A 170 -1.75 -6.55 5.11
C GLY A 170 -1.11 -7.92 5.13
N ARG A 171 0.04 -8.05 5.79
CA ARG A 171 0.77 -9.32 5.96
C ARG A 171 1.21 -9.51 7.41
N LEU A 172 1.04 -10.73 7.92
CA LEU A 172 1.69 -11.20 9.14
C LEU A 172 2.59 -12.39 8.81
N ASP A 173 3.88 -12.19 9.02
CA ASP A 173 4.94 -13.21 8.95
C ASP A 173 5.74 -13.11 10.25
N LEU A 174 5.16 -13.64 11.32
CA LEU A 174 5.69 -13.52 12.69
C LEU A 174 5.87 -14.91 13.31
N PRO A 175 6.91 -15.11 14.13
CA PRO A 175 7.03 -16.31 14.96
C PRO A 175 5.80 -16.49 15.85
N ALA A 176 5.42 -17.74 16.16
CA ALA A 176 4.17 -18.03 16.87
C ALA A 176 3.94 -17.22 18.16
N PRO A 177 4.92 -17.04 19.08
CA PRO A 177 4.70 -16.23 20.29
C PRO A 177 4.47 -14.74 20.00
N ALA A 178 5.11 -14.22 18.95
CA ALA A 178 4.95 -12.83 18.51
C ALA A 178 3.60 -12.63 17.83
N LEU A 179 3.20 -13.58 16.98
CA LEU A 179 1.90 -13.59 16.32
C LEU A 179 0.75 -13.62 17.33
N ASP A 180 0.87 -14.43 18.37
CA ASP A 180 -0.09 -14.55 19.46
C ASP A 180 -0.32 -13.19 20.16
N ARG A 181 0.77 -12.54 20.59
CA ARG A 181 0.72 -11.20 21.19
C ARG A 181 0.14 -10.16 20.25
N TYR A 182 0.57 -10.15 18.99
CA TYR A 182 0.06 -9.21 17.99
C TYR A 182 -1.46 -9.36 17.82
N VAL A 183 -1.96 -10.60 17.72
CA VAL A 183 -3.40 -10.86 17.59
C VAL A 183 -4.16 -10.47 18.87
N ASP A 184 -3.61 -10.71 20.05
CA ASP A 184 -4.27 -10.31 21.30
C ASP A 184 -4.38 -8.77 21.39
N CYS A 185 -3.33 -8.03 21.02
CA CYS A 185 -3.40 -6.57 20.89
C CYS A 185 -4.40 -6.13 19.82
N LEU A 186 -4.46 -6.83 18.68
CA LEU A 186 -5.40 -6.53 17.59
C LEU A 186 -6.85 -6.71 18.03
N LEU A 187 -7.17 -7.80 18.72
CA LEU A 187 -8.52 -8.11 19.19
C LEU A 187 -8.99 -7.18 20.32
N THR A 188 -8.05 -6.65 21.09
CA THR A 188 -8.32 -5.63 22.11
C THR A 188 -8.18 -4.20 21.59
N GLU A 189 -7.96 -4.03 20.28
CA GLU A 189 -7.73 -2.74 19.62
C GLU A 189 -6.61 -1.90 20.25
N TRP A 190 -5.62 -2.55 20.88
CA TRP A 190 -4.62 -1.95 21.75
C TRP A 190 -5.22 -1.04 22.82
N ALA A 191 -6.28 -1.49 23.51
CA ALA A 191 -6.97 -0.72 24.55
C ALA A 191 -6.05 -0.19 25.66
N GLU A 192 -4.94 -0.87 25.95
CA GLU A 192 -3.97 -0.46 26.96
C GLU A 192 -2.81 0.40 26.42
N SER A 193 -2.87 0.77 25.13
CA SER A 193 -1.82 1.57 24.49
C SER A 193 -1.68 2.95 25.13
N THR A 194 -0.43 3.39 25.21
CA THR A 194 -0.03 4.69 25.75
C THR A 194 0.47 5.65 24.67
N VAL A 195 0.28 5.28 23.39
CA VAL A 195 0.67 6.16 22.27
C VAL A 195 -0.15 7.44 22.27
N CYS A 196 0.48 8.53 21.82
CA CYS A 196 -0.07 9.86 21.79
C CYS A 196 -0.24 10.32 20.34
N ALA A 197 -1.49 10.47 19.91
CA ALA A 197 -1.81 10.93 18.56
C ALA A 197 -1.32 12.37 18.30
N GLY A 198 -1.34 13.25 19.30
CA GLY A 198 -0.86 14.64 19.17
C GLY A 198 0.67 14.78 19.06
N LYS A 199 1.43 13.68 19.08
CA LYS A 199 2.90 13.70 19.16
C LYS A 199 3.60 12.89 18.06
N PRO A 200 3.23 13.03 16.78
CA PRO A 200 3.87 12.28 15.69
C PRO A 200 5.38 12.59 15.62
N VAL A 201 6.16 11.63 15.13
CA VAL A 201 7.60 11.78 14.93
C VAL A 201 7.91 11.63 13.44
N VAL A 202 8.52 12.66 12.86
CA VAL A 202 9.09 12.65 11.51
C VAL A 202 10.61 12.73 11.64
N TRP A 203 11.32 11.84 10.96
CA TRP A 203 12.77 11.77 10.98
C TRP A 203 13.29 11.61 9.55
N ALA A 204 14.25 12.45 9.16
CA ALA A 204 14.72 12.50 7.78
C ALA A 204 16.21 12.82 7.69
N THR A 205 16.97 11.98 7.01
CA THR A 205 18.35 12.30 6.64
C THR A 205 18.41 13.11 5.37
N ASP A 206 19.51 13.84 5.19
CA ASP A 206 19.89 14.52 3.95
C ASP A 206 21.36 14.23 3.64
N SER A 207 21.61 13.14 2.89
CA SER A 207 22.85 13.04 2.11
C SER A 207 22.63 13.70 0.74
N ASP A 208 23.70 14.16 0.09
CA ASP A 208 23.71 14.82 -1.25
C ASP A 208 23.24 13.88 -2.40
N ASP A 209 22.09 13.25 -2.25
CA ASP A 209 21.51 12.24 -3.12
C ASP A 209 19.97 12.20 -2.99
N ILE A 210 19.34 11.10 -3.42
CA ILE A 210 17.90 10.86 -3.35
C ILE A 210 17.28 11.12 -1.97
N THR A 211 18.03 10.99 -0.87
CA THR A 211 17.50 11.22 0.48
C THR A 211 17.12 12.67 0.72
N GLU A 212 17.80 13.64 0.10
CA GLU A 212 17.37 15.04 0.13
C GLU A 212 15.99 15.19 -0.53
N LEU A 213 15.79 14.56 -1.69
CA LEU A 213 14.49 14.57 -2.38
C LEU A 213 13.41 13.89 -1.53
N MET A 214 13.71 12.76 -0.89
CA MET A 214 12.78 12.08 0.01
C MET A 214 12.36 12.96 1.19
N ARG A 215 13.33 13.66 1.80
CA ARG A 215 13.09 14.63 2.87
C ARG A 215 12.14 15.73 2.40
N VAL A 216 12.41 16.36 1.26
CA VAL A 216 11.59 17.46 0.70
C VAL A 216 10.20 16.95 0.29
N ALA A 217 10.14 15.80 -0.38
CA ALA A 217 8.91 15.27 -0.97
C ALA A 217 7.94 14.72 0.09
N VAL A 218 8.46 14.15 1.18
CA VAL A 218 7.65 13.45 2.19
C VAL A 218 7.77 14.10 3.57
N ALA A 219 8.98 14.13 4.14
CA ALA A 219 9.17 14.50 5.53
C ALA A 219 8.79 15.96 5.82
N GLU A 220 9.28 16.90 5.01
CA GLU A 220 8.97 18.33 5.18
C GLU A 220 7.49 18.64 4.98
N GLN A 221 6.88 18.00 3.97
CA GLN A 221 5.45 18.20 3.70
C GLN A 221 4.58 17.71 4.87
N LEU A 222 4.94 16.58 5.51
CA LEU A 222 4.25 16.08 6.69
C LEU A 222 4.53 16.92 7.93
N ALA A 223 5.79 17.26 8.18
CA ALA A 223 6.17 18.12 9.29
C ALA A 223 5.45 19.48 9.22
N ALA A 224 5.31 20.06 8.02
CA ALA A 224 4.55 21.29 7.80
C ALA A 224 3.06 21.12 8.14
N LYS A 225 2.44 20.00 7.77
CA LYS A 225 1.04 19.69 8.14
C LYS A 225 0.89 19.57 9.66
N PHE A 226 1.76 18.81 10.32
CA PHE A 226 1.74 18.66 11.78
C PHE A 226 1.98 19.97 12.51
N ALA A 227 2.87 20.83 12.00
CA ALA A 227 3.15 22.14 12.57
C ALA A 227 2.05 23.16 12.28
N ALA A 228 1.17 22.94 11.30
CA ALA A 228 0.04 23.82 11.01
C ALA A 228 -1.21 23.46 11.84
N ASP A 229 -1.33 22.21 12.26
CA ASP A 229 -2.49 21.70 12.98
C ASP A 229 -2.39 21.95 14.51
N PRO A 230 -3.41 22.55 15.15
CA PRO A 230 -3.40 22.85 16.59
C PRO A 230 -3.19 21.62 17.49
N ASP A 231 -3.73 20.46 17.11
CA ASP A 231 -3.74 19.25 17.95
C ASP A 231 -2.39 18.54 17.94
N THR A 232 -1.59 18.72 16.87
CA THR A 232 -0.26 18.14 16.75
C THR A 232 0.88 19.14 16.92
N ARG A 233 0.67 20.45 16.69
CA ARG A 233 1.73 21.47 16.64
C ARG A 233 2.60 21.48 17.90
N ALA A 234 2.01 21.35 19.08
CA ALA A 234 2.76 21.41 20.33
C ALA A 234 3.59 20.15 20.63
N GLY A 235 3.22 19.03 20.01
CA GLY A 235 3.77 17.70 20.33
C GLY A 235 4.62 17.08 19.22
N ALA A 236 4.39 17.44 17.96
CA ALA A 236 5.07 16.88 16.82
C ALA A 236 6.59 17.13 16.88
N ARG A 237 7.37 16.14 16.47
CA ARG A 237 8.82 16.24 16.35
C ARG A 237 9.25 16.03 14.92
N TYR A 238 10.12 16.89 14.44
CA TYR A 238 10.78 16.76 13.15
C TYR A 238 12.29 16.82 13.34
N LEU A 239 12.96 15.68 13.15
CA LEU A 239 14.40 15.51 13.21
C LEU A 239 14.94 15.50 11.78
N ARG A 240 15.92 16.38 11.49
CA ARG A 240 16.51 16.50 10.15
C ARG A 240 17.97 16.93 10.20
N GLY A 241 18.68 16.81 9.08
CA GLY A 241 20.05 17.30 9.01
C GLY A 241 20.96 16.51 9.95
N PRO A 242 21.93 17.18 10.58
CA PRO A 242 22.78 16.57 11.62
C PRO A 242 22.03 16.02 12.83
N GLN A 243 20.76 16.38 13.05
CA GLN A 243 19.96 15.85 14.16
C GLN A 243 19.31 14.50 13.83
N ALA A 244 19.32 14.08 12.56
CA ALA A 244 18.74 12.81 12.13
C ALA A 244 19.70 11.65 12.42
N THR A 245 20.05 11.47 13.69
CA THR A 245 20.83 10.32 14.18
C THR A 245 19.90 9.21 14.67
N ALA A 246 20.38 7.97 14.72
CA ALA A 246 19.62 6.84 15.26
C ALA A 246 19.28 7.05 16.75
N GLY A 247 20.23 7.57 17.54
CA GLY A 247 20.00 7.89 18.95
C GLY A 247 18.92 8.95 19.15
N ALA A 248 18.96 10.04 18.38
CA ALA A 248 17.94 11.09 18.46
C ALA A 248 16.54 10.58 18.07
N LEU A 249 16.45 9.66 17.09
CA LEU A 249 15.19 8.99 16.77
C LEU A 249 14.68 8.19 17.97
N VAL A 250 15.52 7.34 18.56
CA VAL A 250 15.15 6.53 19.74
C VAL A 250 14.67 7.40 20.90
N ASP A 251 15.40 8.48 21.22
CA ASP A 251 15.02 9.42 22.28
C ASP A 251 13.68 10.10 21.99
N ALA A 252 13.46 10.53 20.74
CA ALA A 252 12.21 11.14 20.34
C ALA A 252 11.04 10.16 20.44
N LEU A 253 11.21 8.91 20.03
CA LEU A 253 10.18 7.87 20.14
C LEU A 253 9.82 7.59 21.60
N ALA A 254 10.81 7.45 22.47
CA ALA A 254 10.61 7.25 23.91
C ALA A 254 9.87 8.43 24.55
N ALA A 255 10.26 9.66 24.24
CA ALA A 255 9.66 10.87 24.80
C ALA A 255 8.24 11.14 24.28
N ASN A 256 8.00 10.91 22.99
CA ASN A 256 6.74 11.26 22.35
C ASN A 256 5.68 10.15 22.43
N ARG A 257 6.10 8.88 22.42
CA ARG A 257 5.23 7.70 22.23
C ARG A 257 4.28 7.92 21.05
N PRO A 258 4.79 8.19 19.84
CA PRO A 258 3.95 8.62 18.72
C PRO A 258 2.93 7.57 18.28
N SER A 259 1.75 7.99 17.84
CA SER A 259 0.84 7.11 17.08
C SER A 259 1.33 6.84 15.67
N VAL A 260 2.05 7.78 15.06
CA VAL A 260 2.61 7.69 13.71
C VAL A 260 4.08 8.09 13.72
N VAL A 261 4.91 7.21 13.16
CA VAL A 261 6.34 7.41 12.91
C VAL A 261 6.58 7.43 11.42
N VAL A 262 7.33 8.44 10.95
CA VAL A 262 7.69 8.59 9.54
C VAL A 262 9.21 8.72 9.45
N THR A 263 9.86 7.81 8.73
CA THR A 263 11.29 7.87 8.45
C THR A 263 11.56 7.98 6.96
N THR A 264 12.43 8.92 6.56
CA THR A 264 12.96 9.00 5.20
C THR A 264 14.49 8.97 5.21
N SER A 265 15.08 7.89 4.68
CA SER A 265 16.53 7.71 4.59
C SER A 265 16.88 6.66 3.54
N HIS A 266 18.17 6.38 3.38
CA HIS A 266 18.56 5.10 2.77
C HIS A 266 18.07 3.93 3.60
N GLY A 267 17.77 2.83 2.91
CA GLY A 267 17.69 1.50 3.51
C GLY A 267 18.95 0.73 3.19
N ARG A 268 19.54 0.08 4.19
CA ARG A 268 20.83 -0.60 4.03
C ARG A 268 20.71 -1.83 3.12
N THR A 269 21.46 -1.84 2.02
CA THR A 269 21.48 -2.92 1.01
C THR A 269 22.90 -3.46 0.74
N GLY A 270 23.83 -3.25 1.68
CA GLY A 270 25.23 -3.70 1.58
C GLY A 270 25.83 -4.08 2.94
N PRO A 271 27.11 -4.48 2.98
CA PRO A 271 28.03 -4.56 1.85
C PRO A 271 27.74 -5.77 0.95
N LEU A 272 27.85 -5.60 -0.37
CA LEU A 272 27.52 -6.66 -1.36
C LEU A 272 28.42 -7.90 -1.27
N SER A 273 29.58 -7.77 -0.63
CA SER A 273 30.54 -8.86 -0.41
C SER A 273 30.24 -9.74 0.81
N ASP A 274 29.29 -9.34 1.67
CA ASP A 274 28.94 -10.06 2.89
C ASP A 274 27.41 -10.27 2.95
N ARG A 275 27.01 -11.46 2.50
CA ARG A 275 25.60 -11.86 2.47
C ARG A 275 24.97 -11.85 3.86
N ASP A 276 25.69 -12.29 4.88
CA ASP A 276 25.12 -12.42 6.23
C ASP A 276 24.90 -11.04 6.85
N ALA A 277 25.83 -10.10 6.62
CA ALA A 277 25.61 -8.70 6.97
C ALA A 277 24.42 -8.09 6.22
N MET A 278 24.29 -8.34 4.91
CA MET A 278 23.13 -7.86 4.16
C MET A 278 21.81 -8.41 4.69
N VAL A 279 21.74 -9.70 5.04
CA VAL A 279 20.52 -10.29 5.62
C VAL A 279 20.17 -9.65 6.96
N ARG A 280 21.17 -9.46 7.83
CA ARG A 280 20.98 -8.87 9.15
C ARG A 280 20.56 -7.40 9.08
N ASP A 281 21.06 -6.66 8.09
CA ASP A 281 20.92 -5.21 8.04
C ASP A 281 19.92 -4.71 6.97
N LEU A 282 19.31 -5.63 6.20
CA LEU A 282 18.46 -5.31 5.03
C LEU A 282 17.41 -4.23 5.34
N GLY A 283 17.46 -3.13 4.61
CA GLY A 283 16.44 -2.08 4.68
C GLY A 283 16.45 -1.24 5.97
N LEU A 284 17.40 -1.48 6.89
CA LEU A 284 17.52 -0.66 8.10
C LEU A 284 17.81 0.80 7.73
N PRO A 285 17.15 1.78 8.37
CA PRO A 285 17.46 3.19 8.19
C PRO A 285 18.93 3.49 8.48
N VAL A 286 19.55 4.23 7.56
CA VAL A 286 20.90 4.79 7.72
C VAL A 286 20.77 6.23 8.16
N ASP A 287 21.43 6.60 9.24
CA ASP A 287 21.33 7.94 9.83
C ASP A 287 22.32 8.96 9.22
N ALA A 288 22.26 10.22 9.67
CA ALA A 288 23.11 11.30 9.18
C ALA A 288 24.63 11.05 9.39
N GLU A 289 24.98 10.19 10.34
CA GLU A 289 26.35 9.79 10.67
C GLU A 289 26.75 8.45 10.01
N ARG A 290 25.86 7.89 9.17
CA ARG A 290 25.98 6.59 8.51
C ARG A 290 25.95 5.40 9.46
N ASN A 291 25.43 5.58 10.67
CA ASN A 291 25.10 4.49 11.57
C ASN A 291 23.76 3.86 11.15
N LEU A 292 23.58 2.58 11.49
CA LEU A 292 22.33 1.88 11.28
C LEU A 292 21.44 2.02 12.51
N LEU A 293 20.13 2.15 12.30
CA LEU A 293 19.16 1.96 13.37
C LEU A 293 19.14 0.49 13.80
N ASP A 294 19.70 0.18 14.97
CA ASP A 294 19.64 -1.16 15.56
C ASP A 294 18.26 -1.43 16.18
N PRO A 295 17.48 -2.40 15.66
CA PRO A 295 16.17 -2.74 16.21
C PRO A 295 16.21 -3.22 17.66
N ALA A 296 17.29 -3.88 18.10
CA ALA A 296 17.41 -4.37 19.47
C ALA A 296 17.61 -3.20 20.46
N ALA A 297 18.54 -2.29 20.14
CA ALA A 297 18.73 -1.07 20.92
C ALA A 297 17.47 -0.18 20.93
N LEU A 298 16.80 -0.05 19.79
CA LEU A 298 15.52 0.65 19.69
C LEU A 298 14.48 0.07 20.65
N LEU A 299 14.27 -1.26 20.61
CA LEU A 299 13.27 -1.92 21.45
C LEU A 299 13.63 -1.97 22.93
N ALA A 300 14.92 -1.89 23.28
CA ALA A 300 15.36 -1.77 24.66
C ALA A 300 14.97 -0.41 25.27
N ALA A 301 14.95 0.66 24.46
CA ALA A 301 14.65 2.02 24.91
C ALA A 301 13.19 2.45 24.70
N TRP A 302 12.51 1.88 23.70
CA TRP A 302 11.14 2.24 23.35
C TRP A 302 10.35 1.02 22.87
N GLN A 303 9.07 0.96 23.22
CA GLN A 303 8.15 -0.06 22.74
C GLN A 303 7.13 0.57 21.79
N PRO A 304 6.85 -0.02 20.61
CA PRO A 304 5.96 0.58 19.62
C PRO A 304 4.55 0.85 20.13
N ASP A 305 4.04 -0.07 20.94
CA ASP A 305 2.79 0.11 21.68
C ASP A 305 1.59 0.52 20.82
N GLY A 306 1.52 0.00 19.59
CA GLY A 306 0.46 0.33 18.65
C GLY A 306 0.73 1.54 17.76
N ALA A 307 1.96 2.03 17.69
CA ALA A 307 2.40 2.96 16.67
C ALA A 307 2.25 2.36 15.25
N ILE A 308 2.01 3.23 14.27
CA ILE A 308 2.12 2.94 12.84
C ILE A 308 3.43 3.52 12.33
N TRP A 309 4.25 2.71 11.68
CA TRP A 309 5.55 3.14 11.15
C TRP A 309 5.52 3.15 9.62
N TYR A 310 5.86 4.29 9.01
CA TYR A 310 6.11 4.40 7.58
C TYR A 310 7.59 4.68 7.31
N ALA A 311 8.22 3.80 6.53
CA ALA A 311 9.62 3.91 6.13
C ALA A 311 9.73 4.12 4.62
N HIS A 312 10.01 5.35 4.21
CA HIS A 312 10.47 5.64 2.85
C HIS A 312 11.98 5.34 2.80
N ALA A 313 12.32 4.13 2.38
CA ALA A 313 13.70 3.64 2.26
C ALA A 313 13.72 2.38 1.38
N CYS A 314 14.81 2.19 0.63
CA CYS A 314 15.01 0.99 -0.20
C CYS A 314 14.90 -0.29 0.62
N CYS A 315 14.11 -1.26 0.15
CA CYS A 315 14.01 -2.58 0.78
C CYS A 315 13.60 -2.55 2.28
N SER A 316 12.99 -1.46 2.75
CA SER A 316 12.60 -1.29 4.16
C SER A 316 11.56 -2.31 4.63
N ALA A 317 10.81 -2.92 3.71
CA ALA A 317 9.91 -4.02 3.97
C ALA A 317 10.55 -5.41 3.78
N GLY A 318 11.53 -5.54 2.88
CA GLY A 318 12.11 -6.84 2.55
C GLY A 318 12.78 -6.85 1.19
N SER A 319 12.94 -8.05 0.63
CA SER A 319 13.48 -8.32 -0.71
C SER A 319 12.74 -9.46 -1.39
N ASP A 320 12.63 -9.40 -2.72
CA ASP A 320 12.17 -10.49 -3.57
C ASP A 320 13.37 -11.25 -4.17
N ALA A 321 13.18 -12.51 -4.56
CA ALA A 321 14.22 -13.32 -5.18
C ALA A 321 14.57 -12.88 -6.62
N THR A 322 13.66 -12.12 -7.24
CA THR A 322 13.85 -11.49 -8.54
C THR A 322 13.53 -10.01 -8.43
N SER A 323 14.45 -9.14 -8.85
CA SER A 323 14.13 -7.72 -8.92
C SER A 323 13.31 -7.40 -10.17
N ARG A 324 12.25 -6.62 -10.01
CA ARG A 324 11.46 -6.08 -11.15
C ARG A 324 12.23 -5.08 -11.98
N PHE A 325 13.36 -4.61 -11.46
CA PHE A 325 14.26 -3.65 -12.10
C PHE A 325 15.45 -4.34 -12.78
N THR A 326 15.43 -5.67 -12.91
CA THR A 326 16.42 -6.39 -13.74
C THR A 326 16.45 -5.78 -15.14
N ALA A 327 17.67 -5.54 -15.64
CA ALA A 327 17.94 -4.90 -16.93
C ALA A 327 17.47 -3.42 -17.06
N LEU A 328 17.08 -2.76 -15.96
CA LEU A 328 16.80 -1.32 -15.96
C LEU A 328 18.07 -0.50 -16.29
N VAL A 329 19.23 -0.97 -15.82
CA VAL A 329 20.54 -0.34 -16.00
C VAL A 329 21.53 -1.32 -16.65
N PRO A 330 22.61 -0.83 -17.28
CA PRO A 330 23.61 -1.71 -17.89
C PRO A 330 24.19 -2.72 -16.90
N PRO A 331 24.43 -3.98 -17.32
CA PRO A 331 25.13 -4.97 -16.51
C PRO A 331 26.50 -4.46 -16.05
N GLY A 332 26.89 -4.79 -14.82
CA GLY A 332 28.16 -4.35 -14.23
C GLY A 332 28.17 -2.92 -13.66
N SER A 333 27.08 -2.17 -13.81
CA SER A 333 26.92 -0.90 -13.07
C SER A 333 26.77 -1.15 -11.56
N GLN A 334 27.07 -0.13 -10.74
CA GLN A 334 26.88 -0.23 -9.30
C GLN A 334 25.40 -0.48 -8.93
N VAL A 335 24.46 0.17 -9.63
CA VAL A 335 23.03 -0.05 -9.44
C VAL A 335 22.64 -1.49 -9.80
N ALA A 336 23.13 -2.03 -10.92
CA ALA A 336 22.89 -3.43 -11.28
C ALA A 336 23.40 -4.38 -10.18
N SER A 337 24.60 -4.12 -9.66
CA SER A 337 25.21 -4.93 -8.59
C SER A 337 24.38 -4.91 -7.30
N VAL A 338 23.80 -3.76 -6.94
CA VAL A 338 22.89 -3.65 -5.79
C VAL A 338 21.60 -4.42 -6.03
N LEU A 339 20.97 -4.26 -7.19
CA LEU A 339 19.73 -4.97 -7.55
C LEU A 339 19.93 -6.49 -7.54
N GLU A 340 21.03 -6.97 -8.13
CA GLU A 340 21.41 -8.39 -8.15
C GLU A 340 21.74 -8.90 -6.74
N GLY A 341 22.51 -8.14 -5.96
CA GLY A 341 22.88 -8.51 -4.59
C GLY A 341 21.69 -8.62 -3.65
N VAL A 342 20.73 -7.68 -3.74
CA VAL A 342 19.46 -7.73 -2.99
C VAL A 342 18.62 -8.92 -3.45
N ALA A 343 18.44 -9.11 -4.76
CA ALA A 343 17.66 -10.23 -5.29
C ALA A 343 18.25 -11.59 -4.88
N ALA A 344 19.58 -11.70 -4.84
CA ALA A 344 20.26 -12.91 -4.41
C ALA A 344 19.94 -13.29 -2.95
N LEU A 345 19.49 -12.37 -2.09
CA LEU A 345 19.05 -12.69 -0.73
C LEU A 345 17.82 -13.61 -0.71
N GLY A 346 17.03 -13.62 -1.79
CA GLY A 346 15.79 -14.36 -1.91
C GLY A 346 14.60 -13.63 -1.29
N HIS A 347 13.47 -14.33 -1.18
CA HIS A 347 12.26 -13.83 -0.54
C HIS A 347 12.50 -13.64 0.97
N ARG A 348 12.54 -12.39 1.44
CA ARG A 348 12.76 -12.06 2.86
C ARG A 348 11.96 -10.86 3.31
N VAL A 349 11.57 -10.88 4.57
CA VAL A 349 11.08 -9.72 5.32
C VAL A 349 12.28 -9.00 5.95
N ALA A 350 12.28 -7.68 5.95
CA ALA A 350 13.32 -6.88 6.58
C ALA A 350 13.31 -7.03 8.13
N PRO A 351 14.43 -6.81 8.83
CA PRO A 351 14.53 -6.99 10.27
C PRO A 351 13.64 -6.00 11.06
N LEU A 352 13.56 -4.74 10.63
CA LEU A 352 12.81 -3.70 11.35
C LEU A 352 11.30 -3.99 11.46
N PRO A 353 10.54 -4.27 10.38
CA PRO A 353 9.12 -4.61 10.51
C PRO A 353 8.91 -5.83 11.41
N THR A 354 9.76 -6.86 11.27
CA THR A 354 9.68 -8.07 12.11
C THR A 354 9.86 -7.72 13.58
N ALA A 355 10.87 -6.91 13.91
CA ALA A 355 11.16 -6.51 15.29
C ALA A 355 10.00 -5.69 15.89
N LEU A 356 9.50 -4.68 15.16
CA LEU A 356 8.44 -3.79 15.64
C LEU A 356 7.11 -4.53 15.87
N LEU A 357 6.75 -5.45 14.97
CA LEU A 357 5.51 -6.23 15.09
C LEU A 357 5.63 -7.42 16.05
N SER A 358 6.87 -7.88 16.33
CA SER A 358 7.14 -8.93 17.31
C SER A 358 7.38 -8.43 18.73
N ALA A 359 7.46 -7.12 18.92
CA ALA A 359 7.76 -6.51 20.21
C ALA A 359 6.75 -6.94 21.31
N PRO A 360 7.15 -6.92 22.59
CA PRO A 360 6.23 -7.15 23.70
C PRO A 360 4.97 -6.28 23.65
N ARG A 361 5.10 -5.00 23.25
CA ARG A 361 3.98 -4.13 22.90
C ARG A 361 4.09 -3.79 21.40
N PRO A 362 3.46 -4.58 20.52
CA PRO A 362 3.74 -4.55 19.09
C PRO A 362 3.22 -3.28 18.42
N ALA A 363 3.84 -2.91 17.30
CA ALA A 363 3.31 -1.89 16.40
C ALA A 363 1.97 -2.35 15.80
N ARG A 364 1.11 -1.41 15.40
CA ARG A 364 -0.13 -1.71 14.65
C ARG A 364 0.17 -2.11 13.21
N ALA A 365 1.06 -1.36 12.57
CA ALA A 365 1.44 -1.61 11.19
C ALA A 365 2.84 -1.06 10.89
N PHE A 366 3.48 -1.67 9.91
CA PHE A 366 4.68 -1.15 9.26
C PHE A 366 4.43 -1.06 7.75
N ILE A 367 4.80 0.05 7.15
CA ILE A 367 4.66 0.31 5.72
C ILE A 367 6.04 0.63 5.14
N GLY A 368 6.43 -0.07 4.09
CA GLY A 368 7.75 0.07 3.47
C GLY A 368 7.79 -0.54 2.07
N HIS A 369 8.98 -0.59 1.47
CA HIS A 369 9.18 -1.08 0.10
C HIS A 369 9.95 -2.41 0.08
N VAL A 370 9.52 -3.33 -0.77
CA VAL A 370 10.21 -4.63 -1.00
C VAL A 370 11.38 -4.48 -1.97
N GLU A 371 11.37 -3.44 -2.78
CA GLU A 371 12.39 -3.18 -3.79
C GLU A 371 13.09 -1.84 -3.52
N PRO A 372 14.23 -1.55 -4.18
CA PRO A 372 14.83 -0.22 -4.15
C PRO A 372 13.90 0.85 -4.74
N THR A 373 13.95 2.04 -4.15
CA THR A 373 13.22 3.23 -4.58
C THR A 373 14.10 4.14 -5.45
N PHE A 374 13.51 4.92 -6.35
CA PHE A 374 14.25 5.78 -7.29
C PHE A 374 13.80 7.25 -7.19
N ASP A 375 14.67 8.18 -7.57
CA ASP A 375 14.41 9.62 -7.53
C ASP A 375 13.20 10.01 -8.39
N TRP A 376 13.08 9.41 -9.58
CA TRP A 376 11.98 9.65 -10.51
C TRP A 376 10.60 9.23 -10.00
N THR A 377 10.53 8.51 -8.87
CA THR A 377 9.27 8.07 -8.26
C THR A 377 8.74 9.04 -7.21
N LEU A 378 9.53 10.07 -6.89
CA LEU A 378 9.20 11.15 -5.95
C LEU A 378 8.91 12.48 -6.63
N GLU A 379 9.46 12.69 -7.82
CA GLU A 379 9.34 13.92 -8.59
C GLU A 379 9.21 13.62 -10.09
N ARG A 380 8.35 14.36 -10.79
CA ARG A 380 8.27 14.33 -12.26
C ARG A 380 9.47 15.08 -12.84
N PRO A 381 10.41 14.41 -13.56
CA PRO A 381 11.62 15.06 -14.03
C PRO A 381 11.39 16.27 -14.95
N GLU A 382 10.26 16.29 -15.67
CA GLU A 382 9.96 17.35 -16.63
C GLU A 382 9.46 18.65 -15.99
N THR A 383 8.80 18.56 -14.84
CA THR A 383 8.11 19.71 -14.21
C THR A 383 8.63 20.03 -12.81
N GLY A 384 9.42 19.13 -12.24
CA GLY A 384 9.81 19.14 -10.83
C GLY A 384 8.65 18.94 -9.85
N GLN A 385 7.50 18.45 -10.35
CA GLN A 385 6.32 18.26 -9.52
C GLN A 385 6.52 17.04 -8.61
N LEU A 386 6.44 17.26 -7.30
CA LEU A 386 6.42 16.18 -6.31
C LEU A 386 5.17 15.30 -6.49
N ILE A 387 5.36 13.98 -6.43
CA ILE A 387 4.30 12.99 -6.64
C ILE A 387 4.03 12.12 -5.40
N SER A 388 4.27 12.69 -4.22
CA SER A 388 4.05 12.09 -2.90
C SER A 388 2.64 12.30 -2.33
N ALA A 389 1.74 12.99 -3.04
CA ALA A 389 0.44 13.43 -2.52
C ALA A 389 -0.42 12.30 -1.91
N ALA A 390 -0.43 11.11 -2.51
CA ALA A 390 -1.17 9.97 -1.99
C ALA A 390 -0.59 9.44 -0.66
N THR A 391 0.74 9.36 -0.55
CA THR A 391 1.44 9.05 0.71
C THR A 391 1.12 10.09 1.79
N LEU A 392 1.19 11.38 1.46
CA LEU A 392 0.89 12.47 2.39
C LEU A 392 -0.56 12.41 2.88
N ARG A 393 -1.50 12.13 1.96
CA ARG A 393 -2.92 11.96 2.29
C ARG A 393 -3.15 10.76 3.20
N ALA A 394 -2.48 9.63 2.96
CA ALA A 394 -2.59 8.45 3.81
C ALA A 394 -2.11 8.74 5.24
N LEU A 395 -0.91 9.30 5.37
CA LEU A 395 -0.24 9.53 6.67
C LEU A 395 -0.84 10.71 7.45
N TRP A 396 -1.43 11.69 6.77
CA TRP A 396 -2.11 12.81 7.41
C TRP A 396 -3.61 12.56 7.50
N THR A 397 -4.36 12.74 6.42
CA THR A 397 -5.81 12.65 6.40
C THR A 397 -6.31 11.28 6.84
N GLY A 398 -5.70 10.20 6.34
CA GLY A 398 -6.10 8.83 6.68
C GLY A 398 -5.91 8.51 8.16
N CYS A 399 -4.76 8.87 8.74
CA CYS A 399 -4.43 8.57 10.14
C CYS A 399 -5.05 9.53 11.17
N PHE A 400 -5.27 10.80 10.84
CA PHE A 400 -5.59 11.85 11.85
C PHE A 400 -7.00 12.44 11.74
N GLN A 401 -7.82 11.99 10.80
CA GLN A 401 -9.24 12.37 10.79
C GLN A 401 -9.97 11.82 12.03
N ARG A 402 -11.12 12.43 12.39
CA ARG A 402 -11.91 12.05 13.58
C ARG A 402 -12.25 10.56 13.69
N ARG A 403 -12.52 9.92 12.54
CA ARG A 403 -12.69 8.46 12.40
C ARG A 403 -11.58 7.96 11.48
N PRO A 404 -10.36 7.67 11.98
CA PRO A 404 -9.23 7.30 11.13
C PRO A 404 -9.58 6.14 10.21
N GLU A 405 -8.97 6.13 9.03
CA GLU A 405 -9.15 5.04 8.09
C GLU A 405 -8.33 3.83 8.53
N PRO A 406 -8.86 2.61 8.31
CA PRO A 406 -8.05 1.42 8.19
C PRO A 406 -6.80 1.70 7.34
N ILE A 407 -5.63 1.28 7.81
CA ILE A 407 -4.36 1.66 7.17
C ILE A 407 -4.27 1.18 5.72
N GLY A 408 -4.86 0.02 5.41
CA GLY A 408 -4.94 -0.48 4.04
C GLY A 408 -5.84 0.38 3.15
N LEU A 409 -6.91 0.97 3.69
CA LEU A 409 -7.73 1.95 2.98
C LEU A 409 -7.02 3.30 2.84
N ALA A 410 -6.34 3.74 3.90
CA ALA A 410 -5.59 5.01 3.90
C ALA A 410 -4.59 5.08 2.74
N PHE A 411 -3.90 3.98 2.46
CA PHE A 411 -2.95 3.83 1.37
C PHE A 411 -3.55 3.37 0.03
N ARG A 412 -4.86 3.11 -0.05
CA ARG A 412 -5.51 2.62 -1.28
C ARG A 412 -5.24 3.52 -2.48
N GLN A 413 -5.22 4.84 -2.28
CA GLN A 413 -4.93 5.80 -3.34
C GLN A 413 -3.53 5.63 -3.95
N GLN A 414 -2.53 5.22 -3.15
CA GLN A 414 -1.18 4.94 -3.67
C GLN A 414 -1.22 3.82 -4.70
N PHE A 415 -1.95 2.75 -4.41
CA PHE A 415 -2.06 1.59 -5.27
C PHE A 415 -2.95 1.84 -6.50
N THR A 416 -4.03 2.62 -6.35
CA THR A 416 -4.81 3.09 -7.50
C THR A 416 -3.95 3.91 -8.46
N HIS A 417 -3.06 4.76 -7.95
CA HIS A 417 -2.14 5.54 -8.77
C HIS A 417 -1.13 4.63 -9.50
N ALA A 418 -0.63 3.56 -8.86
CA ALA A 418 0.19 2.57 -9.55
C ALA A 418 -0.55 1.94 -10.75
N ALA A 419 -1.83 1.56 -10.58
CA ALA A 419 -2.65 1.03 -11.67
C ALA A 419 -2.84 2.04 -12.82
N GLN A 420 -3.06 3.31 -12.51
CA GLN A 420 -3.18 4.39 -13.51
C GLN A 420 -1.88 4.54 -14.33
N LEU A 421 -0.73 4.51 -13.66
CA LEU A 421 0.57 4.61 -14.32
C LEU A 421 0.89 3.40 -15.20
N PHE A 422 0.49 2.19 -14.82
CA PHE A 422 0.59 1.03 -15.71
C PHE A 422 -0.24 1.25 -16.98
N GLY A 423 -1.44 1.81 -16.85
CA GLY A 423 -2.29 2.20 -17.98
C GLY A 423 -1.63 3.24 -18.89
N GLU A 424 -1.08 4.31 -18.29
CA GLU A 424 -0.35 5.38 -18.99
C GLU A 424 0.85 4.82 -19.78
N ALA A 425 1.68 4.00 -19.13
CA ALA A 425 2.83 3.36 -19.76
C ALA A 425 2.41 2.45 -20.92
N ALA A 426 1.38 1.61 -20.72
CA ALA A 426 0.88 0.69 -21.75
C ALA A 426 0.25 1.43 -22.95
N GLN A 427 -0.46 2.52 -22.72
CA GLN A 427 -1.02 3.36 -23.78
C GLN A 427 0.09 4.05 -24.57
N THR A 428 1.08 4.62 -23.87
CA THR A 428 2.16 5.38 -24.48
C THR A 428 3.11 4.47 -25.28
N ASN A 429 3.45 3.30 -24.75
CA ASN A 429 4.31 2.33 -25.44
C ASN A 429 3.74 1.88 -26.79
N ARG A 430 2.41 1.62 -26.87
CA ARG A 430 1.74 1.21 -28.11
C ARG A 430 1.83 2.25 -29.23
N ASN A 431 1.95 3.52 -28.89
CA ASN A 431 1.89 4.63 -29.83
C ASN A 431 3.26 5.28 -30.09
N SER A 432 4.34 4.77 -29.47
CA SER A 432 5.65 5.41 -29.46
C SER A 432 6.66 4.77 -30.44
N ARG A 433 7.44 5.62 -31.12
CA ARG A 433 8.68 5.18 -31.80
C ARG A 433 9.80 4.97 -30.79
N ALA A 434 10.83 4.22 -31.19
CA ALA A 434 11.86 3.73 -30.28
C ALA A 434 12.62 4.81 -29.49
N ASP A 435 12.86 5.97 -30.08
CA ASP A 435 13.65 7.05 -29.45
C ASP A 435 12.82 8.34 -29.24
N SER A 436 11.53 8.17 -28.94
CA SER A 436 10.62 9.31 -28.78
C SER A 436 10.52 9.78 -27.33
N PRO A 437 10.30 11.09 -27.06
CA PRO A 437 10.01 11.60 -25.71
C PRO A 437 8.86 10.85 -25.02
N GLN A 438 7.89 10.37 -25.81
CA GLN A 438 6.79 9.54 -25.34
C GLN A 438 7.29 8.24 -24.70
N ARG A 439 8.29 7.58 -25.29
CA ARG A 439 8.84 6.36 -24.69
C ARG A 439 9.56 6.64 -23.37
N ARG A 440 10.24 7.78 -23.24
CA ARG A 440 10.82 8.21 -21.95
C ARG A 440 9.73 8.38 -20.89
N ALA A 441 8.65 9.08 -21.22
CA ALA A 441 7.51 9.24 -20.31
C ALA A 441 6.89 7.89 -19.92
N ALA A 442 6.76 6.96 -20.86
CA ALA A 442 6.28 5.60 -20.59
C ALA A 442 7.19 4.83 -19.61
N SER A 443 8.51 4.96 -19.75
CA SER A 443 9.48 4.36 -18.83
C SER A 443 9.41 4.96 -17.43
N VAL A 444 9.30 6.29 -17.32
CA VAL A 444 9.13 6.97 -16.03
C VAL A 444 7.82 6.53 -15.35
N ALA A 445 6.72 6.48 -16.10
CA ALA A 445 5.44 6.00 -15.59
C ALA A 445 5.53 4.54 -15.12
N LEU A 446 6.17 3.66 -15.90
CA LEU A 446 6.34 2.25 -15.55
C LEU A 446 7.22 2.06 -14.31
N LEU A 447 8.36 2.76 -14.22
CA LEU A 447 9.25 2.74 -13.06
C LEU A 447 8.51 3.18 -11.80
N THR A 448 7.78 4.30 -11.89
CA THR A 448 6.97 4.82 -10.79
C THR A 448 5.83 3.87 -10.41
N ALA A 449 5.23 3.18 -11.39
CA ALA A 449 4.19 2.19 -11.12
C ALA A 449 4.73 1.03 -10.30
N TYR A 450 5.89 0.48 -10.68
CA TYR A 450 6.52 -0.63 -9.97
C TYR A 450 6.98 -0.25 -8.57
N ASP A 451 7.60 0.92 -8.41
CA ASP A 451 8.00 1.44 -7.10
C ASP A 451 6.81 1.53 -6.14
N ARG A 452 5.72 2.17 -6.56
CA ARG A 452 4.50 2.27 -5.75
C ARG A 452 3.84 0.93 -5.48
N GLN A 453 3.86 0.03 -6.46
CA GLN A 453 3.31 -1.32 -6.30
C GLN A 453 4.14 -2.16 -5.33
N SER A 454 5.45 -1.90 -5.23
CA SER A 454 6.37 -2.60 -4.32
C SER A 454 6.25 -2.16 -2.87
N MET A 455 5.46 -1.11 -2.59
CA MET A 455 5.11 -0.72 -1.23
C MET A 455 4.11 -1.73 -0.64
N VAL A 456 4.40 -2.20 0.56
CA VAL A 456 3.59 -3.21 1.25
C VAL A 456 3.28 -2.78 2.67
N ILE A 457 2.23 -3.38 3.24
CA ILE A 457 1.80 -3.19 4.61
C ILE A 457 2.02 -4.51 5.36
N PHE A 458 2.73 -4.45 6.47
CA PHE A 458 2.74 -5.49 7.49
C PHE A 458 1.82 -5.09 8.64
N GLY A 459 1.19 -6.08 9.26
CA GLY A 459 0.07 -5.90 10.17
C GLY A 459 -1.25 -6.23 9.48
N ASP A 460 -2.33 -6.09 10.24
CA ASP A 460 -3.69 -6.27 9.74
C ASP A 460 -4.14 -5.00 9.00
N PRO A 461 -4.67 -5.07 7.76
CA PRO A 461 -4.98 -3.87 6.99
C PRO A 461 -6.14 -3.05 7.59
N THR A 462 -6.88 -3.59 8.56
CA THR A 462 -8.00 -2.91 9.22
C THR A 462 -7.60 -2.02 10.40
N VAL A 463 -6.34 -2.10 10.85
CA VAL A 463 -5.89 -1.27 11.98
C VAL A 463 -5.93 0.21 11.64
N CYS A 464 -6.32 1.02 12.60
CA CYS A 464 -6.35 2.47 12.50
C CYS A 464 -5.24 3.09 13.36
N ALA A 465 -4.76 4.29 13.01
CA ALA A 465 -3.94 5.06 13.93
C ALA A 465 -4.74 5.39 15.20
N ALA A 466 -4.04 5.56 16.34
CA ALA A 466 -4.69 6.02 17.56
C ALA A 466 -5.32 7.40 17.33
N THR A 467 -6.54 7.59 17.83
CA THR A 467 -7.29 8.84 17.71
C THR A 467 -6.75 9.89 18.66
N LEU A 468 -6.88 11.16 18.29
CA LEU A 468 -6.74 12.27 19.22
C LEU A 468 -7.86 12.15 20.27
N THR A 469 -7.51 11.81 21.50
CA THR A 469 -8.44 11.91 22.63
C THR A 469 -8.70 13.39 22.90
N THR A 470 -9.94 13.83 22.67
CA THR A 470 -10.40 15.19 22.97
C THR A 470 -10.38 15.50 24.45
#